data_AF-A0A2X1QS28-F1
#
_entry.id   AF-A0A2X1QS28-F1
#
_cell.length_a   1.000
_cell.length_b   1.000
_cell.length_c   1.000
_cell.angle_alpha   90.00
_cell.angle_beta   90.00
_cell.angle_gamma   90.00
#
_symmetry.space_group_name_H-M   'P 1'
#
loop_
_entity.id
_entity.type
_entity.pdbx_description
1 polymer ?
#
loop_
_entity_poly.entity_id
_entity_poly.type
_entity_poly.pdbx_seq_one_letter_code
_entity_poly.pdbx_strand_id
1 'polypeptide(L)'
;MQIMFLDITVEREVCPNNLAPTTSALVTLALGDALAVSLITARNFQPADFAKFHPGGSLGRRLLCKVKDQMQTRLPTILPTTNFTDCLTVMNEGRMGVALVMENEQLKRHYHGWRYSPVRLQPMV
;
A
#
# COMPACT_ATOMS: atom_id res chain seq x y z
N MET A 1 -30.25 11.45 27.27
CA MET A 1 -29.10 10.62 26.85
C MET A 1 -29.28 9.27 27.53
N GLN A 2 -29.64 8.22 26.78
CA GLN A 2 -29.73 6.86 27.36
C GLN A 2 -28.32 6.27 27.44
N ILE A 3 -27.96 5.76 28.62
CA ILE A 3 -26.72 5.00 28.81
C ILE A 3 -27.05 3.54 28.48
N MET A 4 -26.27 2.93 27.59
CA MET A 4 -26.38 1.52 27.23
C MET A 4 -25.19 0.77 27.82
N PHE A 5 -25.47 -0.31 28.55
CA PHE A 5 -24.47 -1.21 29.09
C PHE A 5 -24.50 -2.52 28.31
N LEU A 6 -23.34 -3.02 27.93
CA LEU A 6 -23.19 -4.31 27.27
C LEU A 6 -22.35 -5.20 28.19
N ASP A 7 -23.03 -6.10 28.90
CA ASP A 7 -22.39 -6.99 29.85
C ASP A 7 -21.63 -8.09 29.08
N ILE A 8 -20.33 -8.14 29.32
CA ILE A 8 -19.40 -9.15 28.77
C ILE A 8 -18.64 -9.89 29.87
N THR A 9 -19.21 -9.93 31.07
CA THR A 9 -18.62 -10.62 32.21
C THR A 9 -18.34 -12.07 31.85
N VAL A 10 -17.12 -12.51 32.14
CA VAL A 10 -16.70 -13.91 31.99
C VAL A 10 -16.67 -14.56 33.37
N GLU A 11 -17.27 -15.74 33.48
CA GLU A 11 -17.35 -16.48 34.75
C GLU A 11 -15.96 -16.91 35.25
N ARG A 12 -15.06 -17.27 34.33
CA ARG A 12 -13.68 -17.65 34.64
C ARG A 12 -12.74 -17.40 33.47
N GLU A 13 -11.48 -17.13 33.79
CA GLU A 13 -10.40 -17.16 32.82
C GLU A 13 -9.96 -18.59 32.53
N VAL A 14 -9.57 -18.85 31.28
CA VAL A 14 -8.92 -20.13 30.90
C VAL A 14 -7.49 -20.22 31.43
N CYS A 15 -6.84 -19.08 31.72
CA CYS A 15 -5.51 -19.06 32.33
C CYS A 15 -5.56 -19.70 33.73
N PRO A 16 -4.87 -20.83 33.99
CA PRO A 16 -4.96 -21.54 35.27
C PRO A 16 -4.51 -20.71 36.47
N ASN A 17 -3.60 -19.75 36.24
CA ASN A 17 -3.04 -18.88 37.26
C ASN A 17 -3.76 -17.53 37.35
N ASN A 18 -4.75 -17.28 36.49
CA ASN A 18 -5.47 -16.00 36.39
C ASN A 18 -4.57 -14.77 36.20
N LEU A 19 -3.36 -14.95 35.65
CA LEU A 19 -2.36 -13.89 35.48
C LEU A 19 -2.54 -13.11 34.18
N ALA A 20 -3.15 -13.72 33.16
CA ALA A 20 -3.31 -13.14 31.85
C ALA A 20 -4.78 -13.18 31.43
N PRO A 21 -5.34 -12.04 30.98
CA PRO A 21 -6.69 -12.01 30.43
C PRO A 21 -6.68 -12.79 29.12
N THR A 22 -7.33 -13.95 29.12
CA THR A 22 -7.36 -14.87 27.98
C THR A 22 -8.77 -14.92 27.42
N THR A 23 -9.71 -15.33 28.26
CA THR A 23 -11.14 -15.42 27.93
C THR A 23 -11.75 -14.04 27.85
N SER A 24 -11.53 -13.17 28.85
CA SER A 24 -12.05 -11.79 28.82
C SER A 24 -11.52 -10.98 27.65
N ALA A 25 -10.23 -11.11 27.32
CA ALA A 25 -9.64 -10.44 26.16
C ALA A 25 -10.29 -10.91 24.85
N LEU A 26 -10.52 -12.22 24.70
CA LEU A 26 -11.17 -12.76 23.51
C LEU A 26 -12.64 -12.34 23.40
N VAL A 27 -13.40 -12.38 24.49
CA VAL A 27 -14.80 -11.91 24.51
C VAL A 27 -14.88 -10.43 24.17
N THR A 28 -13.98 -9.60 24.73
CA THR A 28 -13.92 -8.17 24.43
C THR A 28 -13.62 -7.91 22.95
N LEU A 29 -12.66 -8.65 22.37
CA LEU A 29 -12.31 -8.52 20.96
C LEU A 29 -13.48 -8.95 20.05
N ALA A 30 -14.12 -10.07 20.37
CA ALA A 30 -15.27 -10.56 19.63
C ALA A 30 -16.45 -9.58 19.68
N LEU A 31 -16.71 -8.98 20.85
CA LEU A 31 -17.72 -7.94 20.98
C LEU A 31 -17.37 -6.72 20.13
N GLY A 32 -16.12 -6.26 20.20
CA GLY A 32 -15.64 -5.12 19.42
C GLY A 32 -15.84 -5.32 17.91
N ASP A 33 -15.50 -6.51 17.41
CA ASP A 33 -15.70 -6.88 16.00
C ASP A 33 -17.19 -6.91 15.62
N ALA A 34 -18.03 -7.56 16.43
CA ALA A 34 -19.46 -7.62 16.20
C ALA A 34 -20.11 -6.23 16.15
N LEU A 35 -19.72 -5.33 17.06
CA LEU A 35 -20.19 -3.94 17.06
C LEU A 35 -19.69 -3.17 15.82
N ALA A 36 -18.43 -3.33 15.43
CA ALA A 36 -17.88 -2.68 14.25
C ALA A 36 -18.63 -3.11 12.98
N VAL A 37 -18.82 -4.42 12.78
CA VAL A 37 -19.55 -4.98 11.62
C VAL A 37 -21.02 -4.54 11.61
N SER A 38 -21.67 -4.55 12.79
CA SER A 38 -23.05 -4.10 12.94
C SER A 38 -23.19 -2.64 12.55
N LEU A 39 -22.27 -1.78 12.99
CA LEU A 39 -22.27 -0.35 12.65
C LEU A 39 -21.93 -0.09 11.19
N ILE A 40 -21.00 -0.85 10.59
CA ILE A 40 -20.70 -0.78 9.15
C ILE A 40 -21.99 -1.00 8.36
N THR A 41 -22.77 -2.03 8.72
CA THR A 41 -24.02 -2.36 8.05
C THR A 41 -25.10 -1.32 8.32
N ALA A 42 -25.34 -0.97 9.59
CA ALA A 42 -26.40 -0.04 9.98
C ALA A 42 -26.17 1.39 9.46
N ARG A 43 -24.91 1.80 9.27
CA ARG A 43 -24.55 3.10 8.71
C ARG A 43 -24.37 3.08 7.20
N ASN A 44 -24.52 1.92 6.55
CA ASN A 44 -24.19 1.71 5.15
C ASN A 44 -22.78 2.26 4.82
N PHE A 45 -21.80 1.97 5.68
CA PHE A 45 -20.45 2.53 5.62
C PHE A 45 -19.72 2.04 4.37
N GLN A 46 -19.37 2.96 3.47
CA GLN A 46 -18.81 2.63 2.16
C GLN A 46 -17.28 2.61 2.19
N PRO A 47 -16.62 1.93 1.24
CA PRO A 47 -15.18 2.02 1.07
C PRO A 47 -14.66 3.47 0.94
N ALA A 48 -15.43 4.34 0.28
CA ALA A 48 -15.08 5.76 0.17
C ALA A 48 -15.04 6.47 1.53
N ASP A 49 -15.92 6.10 2.47
CA ASP A 49 -15.90 6.62 3.84
C ASP A 49 -14.64 6.15 4.56
N PHE A 50 -14.25 4.88 4.39
CA PHE A 50 -12.99 4.36 4.94
C PHE A 50 -11.80 5.21 4.48
N ALA A 51 -11.73 5.48 3.18
CA ALA A 51 -10.64 6.24 2.59
C ALA A 51 -10.58 7.69 3.10
N LYS A 52 -11.75 8.31 3.30
CA LYS A 52 -11.87 9.66 3.87
C LYS A 52 -11.33 9.73 5.30
N PHE A 53 -11.64 8.75 6.14
CA PHE A 53 -11.21 8.75 7.55
C PHE A 53 -9.79 8.17 7.76
N HIS A 54 -9.27 7.39 6.81
CA HIS A 54 -7.96 6.73 6.91
C HIS A 54 -7.11 6.90 5.64
N PRO A 55 -6.87 8.13 5.15
CA PRO A 55 -6.22 8.35 3.85
C PRO A 55 -4.75 7.88 3.82
N GLY A 56 -4.07 7.88 4.96
CA GLY A 56 -2.65 7.51 5.06
C GLY A 56 -2.37 6.00 4.99
N GLY A 57 -3.38 5.15 5.20
CA GLY A 57 -3.27 3.69 5.18
C GLY A 57 -3.21 3.11 3.77
N SER A 58 -2.81 1.84 3.65
CA SER A 58 -2.72 1.13 2.36
C SER A 58 -4.04 1.13 1.59
N LEU A 59 -5.16 0.86 2.28
CA LEU A 59 -6.50 0.86 1.68
C LEU A 59 -6.95 2.26 1.27
N GLY A 60 -6.71 3.27 2.12
CA GLY A 60 -7.03 4.66 1.82
C GLY A 60 -6.27 5.16 0.58
N ARG A 61 -4.96 4.87 0.49
CA ARG A 61 -4.16 5.17 -0.71
C ARG A 61 -4.69 4.42 -1.94
N ARG A 62 -5.07 3.16 -1.83
CA ARG A 62 -5.63 2.40 -2.97
C ARG A 62 -6.91 3.03 -3.52
N LEU A 63 -7.73 3.61 -2.65
CA LEU A 63 -9.02 4.19 -3.02
C LEU A 63 -8.90 5.64 -3.51
N LEU A 64 -7.89 6.39 -3.03
CA LEU A 64 -7.75 7.83 -3.32
C LEU A 64 -6.60 8.18 -4.27
N CYS A 65 -5.49 7.46 -4.23
CA CYS A 65 -4.32 7.75 -5.07
C CYS A 65 -4.52 7.18 -6.48
N LYS A 66 -4.52 8.06 -7.48
CA LYS A 66 -4.48 7.71 -8.89
C LYS A 66 -3.02 7.58 -9.35
N VAL A 67 -2.80 6.89 -10.47
CA VAL A 67 -1.47 6.73 -11.08
C VAL A 67 -0.77 8.09 -11.23
N LYS A 68 -1.48 9.09 -11.76
CA LYS A 68 -0.97 10.45 -11.96
C LYS A 68 -0.45 11.12 -10.67
N ASP A 69 -0.99 10.75 -9.51
CA ASP A 69 -0.59 11.35 -8.23
C ASP A 69 0.76 10.78 -7.74
N GLN A 70 1.24 9.71 -8.36
CA GLN A 70 2.55 9.08 -8.11
C GLN A 70 3.55 9.29 -9.26
N MET A 71 3.09 9.73 -10.45
CA MET A 71 3.96 9.98 -11.59
C MET A 71 4.94 11.11 -11.30
N GLN A 72 6.21 10.90 -11.66
CA GLN A 72 7.25 11.93 -11.60
C GLN A 72 7.34 12.67 -12.93
N THR A 73 7.44 14.00 -12.89
CA THR A 73 7.62 14.82 -14.09
C THR A 73 9.08 15.02 -14.46
N ARG A 74 9.98 14.98 -13.47
CA ARG A 74 11.42 15.04 -13.67
C ARG A 74 11.96 13.63 -13.92
N LEU A 75 11.96 13.23 -15.19
CA LEU A 75 12.39 11.90 -15.61
C LEU A 75 13.91 11.84 -15.87
N PRO A 76 14.57 10.72 -15.59
CA PRO A 76 16.01 10.56 -15.79
C PRO A 76 16.27 10.17 -17.26
N THR A 77 16.36 11.15 -18.15
CA THR A 77 16.49 10.93 -19.60
C THR A 77 17.93 11.06 -20.09
N ILE A 78 18.33 10.21 -21.04
CA ILE A 78 19.63 10.23 -21.71
C ILE A 78 19.49 10.08 -23.22
N LEU A 79 20.55 10.39 -23.97
CA LEU A 79 20.62 10.19 -25.42
C LEU A 79 21.06 8.75 -25.75
N PRO A 80 20.78 8.24 -26.98
CA PRO A 80 21.25 6.92 -27.40
C PRO A 80 22.77 6.78 -27.42
N THR A 81 23.49 7.91 -27.52
CA THR A 81 24.94 8.01 -27.57
C THR A 81 25.59 8.20 -26.19
N THR A 82 24.80 8.39 -25.12
CA THR A 82 25.32 8.58 -23.76
C THR A 82 26.07 7.33 -23.31
N ASN A 83 27.29 7.54 -22.78
CA ASN A 83 28.12 6.43 -22.31
C ASN A 83 27.53 5.79 -21.03
N PHE A 84 28.03 4.61 -20.69
CA PHE A 84 27.50 3.84 -19.56
C PHE A 84 27.71 4.51 -18.20
N THR A 85 28.85 5.17 -17.98
CA THR A 85 29.15 5.87 -16.72
C THR A 85 28.16 7.00 -16.47
N ASP A 86 27.90 7.83 -17.48
CA ASP A 86 26.96 8.94 -17.38
C ASP A 86 25.52 8.44 -17.24
N CYS A 87 25.18 7.32 -17.89
CA CYS A 87 23.90 6.64 -17.68
C CYS A 87 23.69 6.23 -16.22
N LEU A 88 24.73 5.68 -15.56
CA LEU A 88 24.65 5.31 -14.14
C LEU A 88 24.49 6.52 -13.24
N THR A 89 25.18 7.63 -13.55
CA THR A 89 25.04 8.89 -12.83
C THR A 89 23.60 9.39 -12.88
N VAL A 90 23.02 9.50 -14.08
CA VAL A 90 21.64 9.95 -14.27
C VAL A 90 20.61 9.03 -13.59
N MET A 91 20.85 7.71 -13.65
CA MET A 91 20.01 6.71 -12.97
C MET A 91 20.00 6.90 -11.44
N ASN A 92 21.16 7.21 -10.85
CA ASN A 92 21.32 7.42 -9.41
C ASN A 92 20.77 8.78 -8.96
N GLU A 93 21.00 9.85 -9.72
CA GLU A 93 20.47 11.18 -9.44
C GLU A 93 18.94 11.19 -9.43
N GLY A 94 18.32 10.43 -10.33
CA GLY A 94 16.87 10.28 -10.37
C GLY A 94 16.27 9.48 -9.22
N ARG A 95 17.07 8.71 -8.46
CA ARG A 95 16.64 7.76 -7.39
C ARG A 95 15.50 6.81 -7.78
N MET A 96 15.27 6.64 -9.08
CA MET A 96 14.20 5.82 -9.64
C MET A 96 14.72 4.45 -10.10
N GLY A 97 16.04 4.25 -10.12
CA GLY A 97 16.65 2.99 -10.58
C GLY A 97 16.44 2.74 -12.08
N VAL A 98 16.06 3.78 -12.85
CA VAL A 98 15.81 3.72 -14.29
C VAL A 98 16.51 4.89 -14.99
N ALA A 99 16.89 4.69 -16.25
CA ALA A 99 17.29 5.74 -17.18
C ALA A 99 16.52 5.55 -18.51
N LEU A 100 15.89 6.60 -19.01
CA LEU A 100 15.08 6.58 -20.22
C LEU A 100 15.92 7.07 -21.41
N VAL A 101 16.08 6.25 -22.43
CA VAL A 101 16.80 6.64 -23.65
C VAL A 101 15.83 7.27 -24.63
N MET A 102 15.99 8.58 -24.86
CA MET A 102 15.11 9.39 -25.69
C MET A 102 15.82 9.79 -26.98
N GLU A 103 15.13 9.73 -28.10
CA GLU A 103 15.60 10.21 -29.41
C GLU A 103 14.44 10.90 -30.12
N ASN A 104 14.63 12.16 -30.54
CA ASN A 104 13.58 12.98 -31.17
C ASN A 104 12.27 13.00 -30.36
N GLU A 105 12.38 13.20 -29.04
CA GLU A 105 11.26 13.16 -28.08
C GLU A 105 10.51 11.82 -27.97
N GLN A 106 11.02 10.77 -28.61
CA GLN A 106 10.46 9.43 -28.55
C GLN A 106 11.29 8.54 -27.63
N LEU A 107 10.61 7.77 -26.79
CA LEU A 107 11.25 6.73 -25.98
C LEU A 107 11.70 5.59 -26.90
N LYS A 108 13.01 5.32 -26.94
CA LYS A 108 13.58 4.22 -27.74
C LYS A 108 13.82 2.96 -26.93
N ARG A 109 14.28 3.12 -25.68
CA ARG A 109 14.53 2.04 -24.72
C ARG A 109 14.66 2.61 -23.32
N HIS A 110 14.72 1.75 -22.32
CA HIS A 110 15.05 2.12 -20.95
C HIS A 110 16.10 1.16 -20.38
N TYR A 111 16.92 1.66 -19.47
CA TYR A 111 17.80 0.85 -18.63
C TYR A 111 17.23 0.84 -17.23
N HIS A 112 17.20 -0.32 -16.57
CA HIS A 112 16.74 -0.46 -15.19
C HIS A 112 17.83 -1.19 -14.38
N GLY A 113 18.14 -0.67 -13.19
CA GLY A 113 19.07 -1.30 -12.26
C GLY A 113 18.47 -2.61 -11.75
N TRP A 114 19.20 -3.72 -11.90
CA TRP A 114 18.79 -5.08 -11.51
C TRP A 114 17.94 -5.87 -12.53
N ARG A 115 18.51 -6.14 -13.71
CA ARG A 115 18.45 -7.46 -14.37
C ARG A 115 19.41 -7.49 -15.57
N TYR A 116 20.56 -8.13 -15.38
CA TYR A 116 21.18 -8.86 -16.49
C TYR A 116 20.34 -10.15 -16.64
N SER A 117 19.36 -10.15 -17.53
CA SER A 117 18.66 -11.37 -17.91
C SER A 117 19.03 -11.69 -19.35
N PRO A 118 19.84 -12.74 -19.61
CA PRO A 118 20.08 -13.21 -20.96
C PRO A 118 18.85 -14.02 -21.40
N VAL A 119 17.68 -13.39 -21.50
CA VAL A 119 16.46 -14.04 -21.98
C VAL A 119 15.78 -13.14 -23.00
N ARG A 120 16.17 -13.39 -24.25
CA ARG A 120 15.35 -13.43 -25.47
C ARG A 120 14.03 -12.63 -25.39
N LEU A 121 14.01 -11.51 -26.10
CA LEU A 121 12.78 -10.87 -26.55
C LEU A 121 11.92 -11.92 -27.27
N GLN A 122 10.75 -12.22 -26.72
CA GLN A 122 9.63 -12.70 -27.51
C GLN A 122 8.57 -11.60 -27.52
N PRO A 123 7.95 -11.32 -28.67
CA PRO A 123 6.85 -10.36 -28.73
C PRO A 123 5.65 -10.95 -27.99
N MET A 124 5.09 -10.21 -27.03
CA MET A 124 3.76 -10.53 -26.51
C MET A 124 2.73 -10.07 -27.54
N VAL A 125 1.93 -11.03 -28.00
CA VAL A 125 0.65 -10.84 -28.70
C VAL A 125 -0.33 -10.15 -27.75
#